data_AF-A0A7R8H087-F1
#
_entry.id   AF-A0A7R8H087-F1
#
_cell.length_a   1.000
_cell.length_b   1.000
_cell.length_c   1.000
_cell.angle_alpha   90.00
_cell.angle_beta   90.00
_cell.angle_gamma   90.00
#
_symmetry.space_group_name_H-M   'P 1'
#
loop_
_entity.id
_entity.type
_entity.pdbx_description
1 polymer ?
#
loop_
_entity_poly.entity_id
_entity_poly.type
_entity_poly.pdbx_seq_one_letter_code
_entity_poly.pdbx_strand_id
1 'polypeptide(L)'
;MKETIENHRNLEKSLIDLLGNYMYPFHFGVKHNLTYNDCLSINRRLILSYRHAPIENGNALFWPPIKVIYSNLSNADLHFYQRFVIENLHNWKNELSIVSASFPPEIGTYIQELFAIKRKEGIRHKSHNVHPHMEKWFEEEALWNLSNIVMIDFFTSIDLVELSIQINYRKSECLKF
;
A
#
# COMPACT_ATOMS: atom_id res chain seq x y z
N MET A 1 -20.66 -11.26 18.37
CA MET A 1 -20.90 -9.99 17.62
C MET A 1 -20.64 -8.75 18.49
N LYS A 2 -21.27 -8.57 19.66
CA LYS A 2 -20.94 -7.46 20.59
C LYS A 2 -19.49 -7.49 21.11
N GLU A 3 -19.01 -8.68 21.46
CA GLU A 3 -17.64 -8.91 21.95
C GLU A 3 -16.57 -8.51 20.90
N THR A 4 -16.85 -8.74 19.62
CA THR A 4 -15.98 -8.36 18.51
C THR A 4 -15.86 -6.84 18.38
N ILE A 5 -16.97 -6.10 18.47
CA ILE A 5 -16.98 -4.63 18.36
C ILE A 5 -16.23 -3.99 19.53
N GLU A 6 -16.40 -4.51 20.75
CA GLU A 6 -15.71 -4.00 21.93
C GLU A 6 -14.19 -4.21 21.84
N ASN A 7 -13.76 -5.36 21.32
CA ASN A 7 -12.35 -5.63 21.06
C ASN A 7 -11.75 -4.64 20.04
N HIS A 8 -12.49 -4.34 18.96
CA HIS A 8 -12.05 -3.34 17.99
C HIS A 8 -11.93 -1.94 18.61
N ARG A 9 -12.88 -1.53 19.47
CA ARG A 9 -12.81 -0.26 20.21
C ARG A 9 -11.63 -0.17 21.17
N ASN A 10 -11.37 -1.26 21.90
CA ASN A 10 -10.24 -1.33 22.83
C ASN A 10 -8.90 -1.25 22.08
N LEU A 11 -8.80 -1.89 20.92
CA LEU A 11 -7.63 -1.78 20.06
C LEU A 11 -7.45 -0.35 19.55
N GLU A 12 -8.50 0.30 19.04
CA GLU A 12 -8.41 1.69 18.58
C GLU A 12 -7.95 2.63 19.68
N LYS A 13 -8.54 2.53 20.87
CA LYS A 13 -8.13 3.31 22.03
C LYS A 13 -6.64 3.10 22.34
N SER A 14 -6.20 1.84 22.35
CA SER A 14 -4.79 1.51 22.61
C SER A 14 -3.86 2.09 21.54
N LEU A 15 -4.26 2.08 20.27
CA LEU A 15 -3.50 2.67 19.17
C LEU A 15 -3.43 4.20 19.29
N ILE A 16 -4.53 4.87 19.66
CA ILE A 16 -4.55 6.33 19.88
C ILE A 16 -3.69 6.71 21.07
N ASP A 17 -3.83 6.01 22.19
CA ASP A 17 -3.08 6.29 23.41
C ASP A 17 -1.57 6.13 23.17
N LEU A 18 -1.16 5.15 22.35
CA LEU A 18 0.24 4.87 22.04
C LEU A 18 0.81 5.76 20.92
N LEU A 19 0.03 5.98 19.86
CA LEU A 19 0.54 6.53 18.59
C LEU A 19 -0.10 7.86 18.20
N GLY A 20 -1.17 8.30 18.86
CA GLY A 20 -2.00 9.44 18.46
C GLY A 20 -1.25 10.73 18.21
N ASN A 21 -0.21 11.01 19.00
CA ASN A 21 0.65 12.19 18.84
C ASN A 21 1.47 12.16 17.54
N TYR A 22 1.72 10.98 16.98
CA TYR A 22 2.45 10.79 15.72
C TYR A 22 1.51 10.61 14.52
N MET A 23 0.22 10.36 14.76
CA MET A 23 -0.79 10.06 13.73
C MET A 23 -1.25 11.32 13.00
N TYR A 24 -1.22 11.27 11.67
CA TYR A 24 -1.78 12.29 10.80
C TYR A 24 -3.28 12.04 10.60
N PRO A 25 -4.19 12.98 10.91
CA PRO A 25 -5.62 12.74 10.78
C PRO A 25 -6.11 12.78 9.33
N PHE A 26 -7.05 11.91 8.98
CA PHE A 26 -7.55 11.73 7.60
C PHE A 26 -8.11 13.01 6.97
N HIS A 27 -8.94 13.74 7.72
CA HIS A 27 -9.63 14.93 7.22
C HIS A 27 -8.67 16.07 6.85
N PHE A 28 -7.47 16.11 7.43
CA PHE A 28 -6.42 17.02 7.00
C PHE A 28 -5.72 16.50 5.75
N GLY A 29 -5.55 15.19 5.63
CA GLY A 29 -4.91 14.52 4.50
C GLY A 29 -5.57 14.83 3.15
N VAL A 30 -6.88 14.59 3.08
CA VAL A 30 -7.66 14.70 1.83
C VAL A 30 -8.02 16.14 1.47
N LYS A 31 -8.25 17.02 2.46
CA LYS A 31 -8.61 18.42 2.19
C LYS A 31 -7.43 19.29 1.75
N HIS A 32 -6.20 18.93 2.11
CA HIS A 32 -5.04 19.81 1.93
C HIS A 32 -3.98 19.29 0.95
N ASN A 33 -4.26 18.24 0.18
CA ASN A 33 -3.25 17.61 -0.70
C ASN A 33 -1.95 17.34 0.07
N LEU A 34 -2.08 16.60 1.16
CA LEU A 34 -0.99 16.35 2.11
C LEU A 34 0.33 16.01 1.42
N THR A 35 1.33 16.84 1.66
CA THR A 35 2.69 16.59 1.21
C THR A 35 3.53 15.98 2.33
N TYR A 36 4.63 15.34 1.95
CA TYR A 36 5.62 14.86 2.91
C TYR A 36 6.18 16.00 3.80
N ASN A 37 6.33 17.21 3.23
CA ASN A 37 6.81 18.38 3.96
C ASN A 37 5.81 18.83 5.03
N ASP A 38 4.51 18.74 4.75
CA ASP A 38 3.47 19.06 5.74
C ASP A 38 3.55 18.11 6.93
N CYS A 39 3.70 16.80 6.68
CA CYS A 39 3.91 15.79 7.73
C CYS A 39 5.13 16.13 8.61
N LEU A 40 6.26 16.47 7.98
CA LEU A 40 7.49 16.84 8.70
C LEU A 40 7.30 18.10 9.54
N SER A 41 6.62 19.12 9.02
CA SER A 41 6.47 20.43 9.67
C SER A 41 5.74 20.36 11.02
N ILE A 42 4.82 19.40 11.18
CA ILE A 42 4.04 19.20 12.42
C ILE A 42 4.53 18.00 13.24
N ASN A 43 5.68 17.41 12.88
CA ASN A 43 6.28 16.23 13.48
C ASN A 43 5.32 15.02 13.61
N ARG A 44 4.36 14.89 12.69
CA ARG A 44 3.48 13.72 12.59
C ARG A 44 3.95 12.86 11.43
N ARG A 45 4.23 11.59 11.69
CA ARG A 45 4.95 10.71 10.76
C ARG A 45 4.21 9.42 10.44
N LEU A 46 3.02 9.24 11.02
CA LEU A 46 2.27 7.99 10.92
C LEU A 46 0.92 8.23 10.26
N ILE A 47 0.66 7.53 9.16
CA ILE A 47 -0.69 7.34 8.65
C ILE A 47 -1.13 5.95 9.10
N LEU A 48 -2.29 5.86 9.73
CA LEU A 48 -2.82 4.59 10.19
C LEU A 48 -4.21 4.40 9.60
N SER A 49 -4.34 3.37 8.77
CA SER A 49 -5.60 2.94 8.16
C SER A 49 -6.17 1.77 8.94
N TYR A 50 -7.49 1.75 9.13
CA TYR A 50 -8.18 0.69 9.85
C TYR A 50 -9.45 0.28 9.12
N ARG A 51 -9.68 -1.04 8.99
CA ARG A 51 -10.83 -1.60 8.26
C ARG A 51 -11.76 -2.33 9.21
N HIS A 52 -12.84 -1.66 9.60
CA HIS A 52 -13.96 -2.22 10.34
C HIS A 52 -15.20 -1.31 10.22
N ALA A 53 -16.10 -1.63 9.28
CA ALA A 53 -17.25 -0.81 8.86
C ALA A 53 -18.11 -0.17 9.99
N PRO A 54 -18.38 -0.83 11.13
CA PRO A 54 -19.11 -0.20 12.24
C PRO A 54 -18.38 0.95 12.95
N ILE A 55 -17.07 1.11 12.75
CA ILE A 55 -16.22 2.06 13.49
C ILE A 55 -15.43 2.98 12.55
N GLU A 56 -15.33 2.64 11.26
CA GLU A 56 -14.67 3.44 10.19
C GLU A 56 -15.08 4.93 10.15
N ASN A 57 -16.25 5.30 10.68
CA ASN A 57 -16.76 6.68 10.70
C ASN A 57 -16.64 7.39 12.07
N GLY A 58 -16.05 6.75 13.09
CA GLY A 58 -16.10 7.24 14.47
C GLY A 58 -14.98 8.19 14.87
N ASN A 59 -13.78 8.05 14.27
CA ASN A 59 -12.59 8.77 14.74
C ASN A 59 -11.75 9.32 13.58
N ALA A 60 -11.57 10.65 13.59
CA ALA A 60 -10.93 11.40 12.52
C ALA A 60 -9.41 11.18 12.38
N LEU A 61 -8.79 10.45 13.32
CA LEU A 61 -7.37 10.07 13.28
C LEU A 61 -7.10 8.88 12.36
N PHE A 62 -8.08 8.01 12.12
CA PHE A 62 -7.91 6.84 11.27
C PHE A 62 -8.20 7.19 9.81
N TRP A 63 -7.37 6.67 8.92
CA TRP A 63 -7.58 6.75 7.48
C TRP A 63 -8.50 5.61 7.03
N PRO A 64 -9.28 5.83 5.96
CA PRO A 64 -10.09 4.77 5.37
C PRO A 64 -9.20 3.62 4.91
N PRO A 65 -9.77 2.42 4.76
CA PRO A 65 -9.05 1.26 4.26
C PRO A 65 -8.28 1.57 2.97
N ILE A 66 -6.95 1.42 3.02
CA ILE A 66 -6.09 1.64 1.86
C ILE A 66 -6.36 0.55 0.82
N LYS A 67 -6.52 0.96 -0.43
CA LYS A 67 -6.71 0.05 -1.55
C LYS A 67 -5.36 -0.49 -1.99
N VAL A 68 -5.25 -1.82 -2.15
CA VAL A 68 -4.00 -2.49 -2.48
C VAL A 68 -4.14 -3.27 -3.77
N ILE A 69 -3.24 -3.00 -4.72
CA ILE A 69 -3.06 -3.77 -5.95
C ILE A 69 -1.97 -4.79 -5.65
N TYR A 70 -2.37 -6.03 -5.41
CA TYR A 70 -1.44 -7.13 -5.16
C TYR A 70 -0.89 -7.70 -6.47
N SER A 71 0.38 -8.04 -6.46
CA SER A 71 1.06 -8.72 -7.56
C SER A 71 0.94 -10.25 -7.51
N ASN A 72 0.14 -10.81 -6.59
CA ASN A 72 0.16 -12.23 -6.23
C ASN A 72 -0.72 -13.16 -7.09
N LEU A 73 -1.14 -12.71 -8.26
CA LEU A 73 -2.01 -13.52 -9.11
C LEU A 73 -1.17 -14.49 -9.94
N SER A 74 -1.69 -15.70 -10.14
CA SER A 74 -1.08 -16.69 -11.03
C SER A 74 -0.79 -16.06 -12.41
N ASN A 75 0.27 -16.48 -13.11
CA ASN A 75 0.72 -15.88 -14.37
C ASN A 75 -0.39 -15.73 -15.47
N ALA A 76 -1.49 -16.49 -15.38
CA ALA A 76 -2.61 -16.43 -16.32
C ALA A 76 -3.66 -15.36 -15.98
N ASP A 77 -3.83 -15.01 -14.70
CA ASP A 77 -4.83 -14.03 -14.23
C ASP A 77 -4.29 -12.60 -14.23
N LEU A 78 -2.99 -12.44 -14.46
CA LEU A 78 -2.27 -11.22 -14.17
C LEU A 78 -2.57 -10.10 -15.19
N HIS A 79 -2.58 -10.43 -16.48
CA HIS A 79 -2.97 -9.48 -17.53
C HIS A 79 -4.47 -9.14 -17.49
N PHE A 80 -5.33 -10.09 -17.10
CA PHE A 80 -6.77 -9.87 -17.02
C PHE A 80 -7.15 -8.99 -15.83
N TYR A 81 -6.64 -9.31 -14.64
CA TYR A 81 -6.85 -8.50 -13.45
C TYR A 81 -6.26 -7.11 -13.62
N GLN A 82 -5.11 -6.97 -14.28
CA GLN A 82 -4.54 -5.65 -14.56
C GLN A 82 -5.34 -4.82 -15.52
N ARG A 83 -5.83 -5.38 -16.65
CA ARG A 83 -6.73 -4.63 -17.52
C ARG A 83 -7.99 -4.23 -16.78
N PHE A 84 -8.61 -5.17 -16.07
CA PHE A 84 -9.79 -4.87 -15.26
C PHE A 84 -9.52 -3.78 -14.23
N VAL A 85 -8.40 -3.86 -13.51
CA VAL A 85 -8.00 -2.88 -12.51
C VAL A 85 -7.71 -1.54 -13.19
N ILE A 86 -6.80 -1.44 -14.16
CA ILE A 86 -6.48 -0.21 -14.90
C ILE A 86 -7.74 0.46 -15.49
N GLU A 87 -8.63 -0.32 -16.11
CA GLU A 87 -9.89 0.18 -16.71
C GLU A 87 -10.90 0.69 -15.67
N ASN A 88 -10.89 0.17 -14.45
CA ASN A 88 -11.82 0.55 -13.38
C ASN A 88 -11.21 1.51 -12.33
N LEU A 89 -9.90 1.79 -12.43
CA LEU A 89 -9.13 2.54 -11.42
C LEU A 89 -9.18 4.06 -11.56
N HIS A 90 -9.73 4.61 -12.66
CA HIS A 90 -9.83 6.06 -12.85
C HIS A 90 -10.53 6.80 -11.70
N ASN A 91 -11.35 6.07 -10.91
CA ASN A 91 -12.07 6.58 -9.76
C ASN A 91 -11.21 6.72 -8.48
N TRP A 92 -9.93 6.31 -8.47
CA TRP A 92 -9.06 6.32 -7.28
C TRP A 92 -8.10 7.52 -7.24
N LYS A 93 -8.16 8.42 -8.22
CA LYS A 93 -7.46 9.71 -8.15
C LYS A 93 -7.89 10.42 -6.87
N ASN A 94 -6.95 10.64 -5.95
CA ASN A 94 -7.09 11.27 -4.63
C ASN A 94 -7.29 10.34 -3.42
N GLU A 95 -7.25 9.02 -3.59
CA GLU A 95 -7.24 8.09 -2.47
C GLU A 95 -5.84 7.52 -2.19
N LEU A 96 -5.56 7.10 -0.96
CA LEU A 96 -4.36 6.30 -0.68
C LEU A 96 -4.49 4.95 -1.37
N SER A 97 -3.49 4.61 -2.17
CA SER A 97 -3.44 3.35 -2.91
C SER A 97 -2.03 2.81 -2.98
N ILE A 98 -1.92 1.51 -2.74
CA ILE A 98 -0.67 0.77 -2.72
C ILE A 98 -0.57 -0.09 -3.98
N VAL A 99 0.55 0.01 -4.68
CA VAL A 99 1.02 -1.07 -5.57
C VAL A 99 1.97 -1.94 -4.76
N SER A 100 1.66 -3.23 -4.68
CA SER A 100 2.44 -4.21 -3.93
C SER A 100 3.17 -5.13 -4.89
N ALA A 101 4.50 -5.09 -4.90
CA ALA A 101 5.35 -6.13 -5.47
C ALA A 101 5.68 -7.25 -4.46
N SER A 102 5.00 -7.26 -3.32
CA SER A 102 5.12 -8.29 -2.30
C SER A 102 4.29 -9.54 -2.62
N PHE A 103 4.78 -10.70 -2.21
CA PHE A 103 4.05 -11.96 -2.31
C PHE A 103 3.45 -12.30 -0.93
N PRO A 104 2.16 -12.02 -0.67
CA PRO A 104 1.55 -12.39 0.59
C PRO A 104 1.56 -13.92 0.72
N PRO A 105 1.97 -14.44 1.88
CA PRO A 105 1.97 -15.88 2.14
C PRO A 105 0.55 -16.43 2.09
N GLU A 106 0.41 -17.70 1.73
CA GLU A 106 -0.88 -18.37 1.88
C GLU A 106 -1.25 -18.49 3.37
N ILE A 107 -2.55 -18.39 3.67
CA ILE A 107 -3.03 -18.41 5.05
C ILE A 107 -2.68 -19.77 5.68
N GLY A 108 -2.00 -19.74 6.82
CA GLY A 108 -1.59 -20.94 7.54
C GLY A 108 -0.24 -21.54 7.10
N THR A 109 0.36 -21.07 6.00
CA THR A 109 1.64 -21.58 5.51
C THR A 109 2.80 -20.62 5.79
N TYR A 110 2.57 -19.43 6.35
CA TYR A 110 3.58 -18.38 6.51
C TYR A 110 4.92 -18.85 7.06
N ILE A 111 4.93 -19.58 8.18
CA ILE A 111 6.17 -20.10 8.78
C ILE A 111 6.86 -21.07 7.80
N GLN A 112 6.10 -21.95 7.16
CA GLN A 112 6.64 -22.91 6.21
C GLN A 112 7.20 -22.21 4.97
N GLU A 113 6.53 -21.19 4.43
CA GLU A 113 7.00 -20.42 3.27
C GLU A 113 8.19 -19.49 3.61
N LEU A 114 8.25 -18.99 4.84
CA LEU A 114 9.37 -18.18 5.32
C LEU A 114 10.62 -19.04 5.53
N PHE A 115 10.47 -20.25 6.08
CA PHE A 115 11.54 -21.21 6.34
C PHE A 115 11.74 -22.24 5.22
N ALA A 116 10.99 -22.16 4.11
CA ALA A 116 11.20 -22.95 2.90
C ALA A 116 12.51 -22.51 2.22
N ILE A 117 13.63 -22.92 2.82
CA ILE A 117 15.00 -22.72 2.34
C ILE A 117 15.25 -23.49 1.03
N LYS A 118 14.35 -24.41 0.64
CA LYS A 118 14.34 -25.02 -0.70
C LYS A 118 13.94 -23.96 -1.72
N ARG A 119 14.98 -23.41 -2.34
CA ARG A 119 15.13 -22.24 -3.24
C ARG A 119 14.03 -21.91 -4.27
N LYS A 120 12.98 -22.70 -4.44
CA LYS A 120 11.91 -22.47 -5.43
C LYS A 120 10.51 -22.23 -4.82
N GLU A 121 10.33 -22.45 -3.53
CA GLU A 121 8.99 -22.37 -2.89
C GLU A 121 8.90 -21.31 -1.79
N GLY A 122 10.02 -20.70 -1.40
CA GLY A 122 10.03 -19.65 -0.38
C GLY A 122 9.54 -18.29 -0.89
N ILE A 123 9.04 -17.45 0.03
CA ILE A 123 8.50 -16.10 -0.27
C ILE A 123 9.50 -15.25 -1.05
N ARG A 124 10.80 -15.36 -0.75
CA ARG A 124 11.87 -14.67 -1.48
C ARG A 124 11.92 -15.05 -2.96
N HIS A 125 11.79 -16.34 -3.27
CA HIS A 125 11.80 -16.81 -4.65
C HIS A 125 10.52 -16.37 -5.39
N LYS A 126 9.36 -16.53 -4.73
CA LYS A 126 8.08 -16.10 -5.28
C LYS A 126 8.07 -14.59 -5.59
N SER A 127 8.57 -13.76 -4.67
CA SER A 127 8.70 -12.31 -4.86
C SER A 127 9.65 -11.99 -6.02
N HIS A 128 10.83 -12.60 -6.05
CA HIS A 128 11.81 -12.38 -7.13
C HIS A 128 11.27 -12.69 -8.53
N ASN A 129 10.39 -13.68 -8.68
CA ASN A 129 9.78 -14.00 -9.97
C ASN A 129 8.75 -12.95 -10.42
N VAL A 130 8.16 -12.22 -9.48
CA VAL A 130 7.15 -11.19 -9.74
C VAL A 130 7.79 -9.82 -10.03
N HIS A 131 8.97 -9.57 -9.46
CA HIS A 131 9.65 -8.27 -9.54
C HIS A 131 9.86 -7.74 -10.97
N PRO A 132 10.38 -8.51 -11.95
CA PRO A 132 10.59 -7.99 -13.30
C PRO A 132 9.29 -7.58 -14.00
N HIS A 133 8.20 -8.29 -13.71
CA HIS A 133 6.88 -7.94 -14.24
C HIS A 133 6.36 -6.64 -13.61
N MET A 134 6.57 -6.46 -12.31
CA MET A 134 6.17 -5.26 -11.60
C MET A 134 6.90 -4.01 -12.09
N GLU A 135 8.20 -4.09 -12.36
CA GLU A 135 8.96 -2.98 -12.98
C GLU A 135 8.37 -2.62 -14.34
N LYS A 136 8.16 -3.63 -15.20
CA LYS A 136 7.57 -3.43 -16.53
C LYS A 136 6.21 -2.74 -16.45
N TRP A 137 5.31 -3.23 -15.61
CA TRP A 137 3.97 -2.62 -15.50
C TRP A 137 4.00 -1.25 -14.82
N PHE A 138 4.91 -1.07 -13.87
CA PHE A 138 5.09 0.21 -13.21
C PHE A 138 5.78 1.26 -14.09
N GLU A 139 6.40 0.90 -15.20
CA GLU A 139 6.89 1.88 -16.17
C GLU A 139 6.00 1.97 -17.41
N GLU A 140 5.81 0.85 -18.11
CA GLU A 140 5.16 0.77 -19.42
C GLU A 140 3.63 0.87 -19.35
N GLU A 141 3.00 0.17 -18.40
CA GLU A 141 1.53 0.15 -18.22
C GLU A 141 1.03 1.27 -17.30
N ALA A 142 1.93 2.18 -16.93
CA ALA A 142 1.64 3.36 -16.15
C ALA A 142 0.95 3.14 -14.79
N LEU A 143 1.22 2.02 -14.10
CA LEU A 143 0.66 1.77 -12.75
C LEU A 143 0.99 2.90 -11.74
N TRP A 144 2.10 3.62 -11.96
CA TRP A 144 2.49 4.80 -11.20
C TRP A 144 1.50 5.97 -11.23
N ASN A 145 0.56 5.99 -12.18
CA ASN A 145 -0.54 6.96 -12.20
C ASN A 145 -1.67 6.60 -11.25
N LEU A 146 -1.69 5.35 -10.78
CA LEU A 146 -2.81 4.76 -10.05
C LEU A 146 -2.46 4.47 -8.58
N SER A 147 -1.19 4.62 -8.21
CA SER A 147 -0.70 4.47 -6.83
C SER A 147 0.07 5.68 -6.33
N ASN A 148 0.04 5.86 -5.01
CA ASN A 148 0.89 6.82 -4.30
C ASN A 148 1.84 6.14 -3.30
N ILE A 149 1.63 4.85 -3.02
CA ILE A 149 2.51 4.06 -2.17
C ILE A 149 2.97 2.83 -2.97
N VAL A 150 4.26 2.51 -2.82
CA VAL A 150 4.86 1.29 -3.37
C VAL A 150 5.32 0.43 -2.21
N MET A 151 4.85 -0.81 -2.17
CA MET A 151 5.22 -1.81 -1.17
C MET A 151 5.98 -2.94 -1.87
N ILE A 152 7.12 -3.34 -1.32
CA ILE A 152 7.98 -4.38 -1.88
C ILE A 152 8.47 -5.33 -0.79
N ASP A 153 8.64 -6.60 -1.14
CA ASP A 153 9.39 -7.54 -0.31
C ASP A 153 10.86 -7.51 -0.72
N PHE A 154 11.76 -7.64 0.27
CA PHE A 154 13.20 -7.71 0.03
C PHE A 154 13.74 -6.51 -0.79
N PHE A 155 13.79 -5.34 -0.15
CA PHE A 155 14.17 -4.03 -0.71
C PHE A 155 15.28 -4.04 -1.77
N THR A 156 16.31 -4.89 -1.63
CA THR A 156 17.47 -4.95 -2.53
C THR A 156 17.28 -5.77 -3.80
N SER A 157 16.07 -6.26 -4.08
CA SER A 157 15.83 -7.26 -5.14
C SER A 157 14.94 -6.78 -6.29
N ILE A 158 14.64 -5.48 -6.33
CA ILE A 158 13.86 -4.80 -7.37
C ILE A 158 14.24 -3.32 -7.40
N ASP A 159 14.30 -2.71 -8.58
CA ASP A 159 14.63 -1.29 -8.77
C ASP A 159 13.39 -0.39 -8.68
N LEU A 160 12.25 -0.94 -8.23
CA LEU A 160 10.97 -0.24 -8.15
C LEU A 160 11.02 1.03 -7.28
N VAL A 161 11.91 1.07 -6.29
CA VAL A 161 12.14 2.25 -5.44
C VAL A 161 12.76 3.38 -6.25
N GLU A 162 13.84 3.09 -6.96
CA GLU A 162 14.54 4.05 -7.80
C GLU A 162 13.62 4.53 -8.94
N LEU A 163 12.91 3.59 -9.57
CA LEU A 163 11.90 3.92 -10.60
C LEU A 163 10.79 4.84 -10.05
N SER A 164 10.33 4.60 -8.82
CA SER A 164 9.35 5.47 -8.14
C SER A 164 9.88 6.89 -7.90
N ILE A 165 11.14 7.01 -7.50
CA ILE A 165 11.81 8.32 -7.33
C ILE A 165 11.88 9.04 -8.67
N GLN A 166 12.33 8.37 -9.72
CA GLN A 166 12.46 8.94 -11.06
C GLN A 166 11.12 9.38 -11.62
N ILE A 167 10.06 8.60 -11.47
CA ILE A 167 8.73 8.97 -11.92
C ILE A 167 8.20 10.20 -11.17
N ASN A 168 8.40 10.28 -9.85
CA ASN A 168 8.02 11.47 -9.08
C ASN A 168 8.80 12.71 -9.52
N TYR A 169 10.09 12.57 -9.83
CA TYR A 169 10.90 13.65 -10.39
C TYR A 169 10.32 14.12 -11.74
N ARG A 170 10.06 13.20 -12.68
CA ARG A 170 9.44 13.50 -13.99
C ARG A 170 8.09 14.21 -13.83
N LYS A 171 7.21 13.73 -12.94
CA LYS A 171 5.92 14.38 -12.63
C LYS A 171 6.12 15.83 -12.17
N SER A 172 7.12 16.07 -11.31
CA SER A 172 7.39 17.40 -10.78
C SER A 172 7.89 18.38 -11.85
N GLU A 173 8.58 17.89 -12.88
CA GLU A 173 9.05 18.72 -14.00
C GLU A 173 7.94 19.02 -15.01
N CYS A 174 7.06 18.05 -15.31
CA CYS A 174 5.93 18.27 -16.21
C CYS A 174 4.88 19.25 -15.66
N LEU A 175 4.80 19.44 -14.34
CA LEU A 175 3.89 20.40 -13.69
C LEU A 175 4.43 21.85 -13.68
N LYS A 176 5.63 22.11 -14.20
CA LYS A 176 6.25 23.45 -14.24
C LYS A 176 5.93 24.25 -15.52
N PHE A 177 5.06 23.73 -16.38
CA PHE A 177 4.57 24.38 -17.60
C PHE A 177 3.04 24.42 -17.60
#